data_AF-Q24833-F1
#
_entry.id   AF-Q24833-F1
#
_cell.length_a   1.000
_cell.length_b   1.000
_cell.length_c   1.000
_cell.angle_alpha   90.00
_cell.angle_beta   90.00
_cell.angle_gamma   90.00
#
_symmetry.space_group_name_H-M   'P 1'
#
loop_
_entity.id
_entity.type
_entity.pdbx_description
1 polymer ?
#
loop_
_entity_poly.entity_id
_entity_poly.type
_entity_poly.pdbx_seq_one_letter_code
_entity_poly.pdbx_strand_id
1 'polypeptide(L)'
;MALDAGASAVFTEELVSKRLCECKRVENSGIIQYIHKNDVMLTLKPEQQSKTILQLGTFDVESSVKCVSLIQEVCGIDINLGCGMWFSTKGEMGQALVDNRDKLEKIVKALVGLSKPISAKIRLQQTHEETLEFIQWLYSLGISIISLHGRHHKELYGVDCDWAE
;
A
#
# COMPACT_ATOMS: atom_id res chain seq x y z
N MET A 1 -3.04 -1.55 21.75
CA MET A 1 -2.78 -1.43 20.29
C MET A 1 -1.95 -2.63 19.84
N ALA A 2 -1.87 -2.95 18.54
CA ALA A 2 -1.11 -4.11 18.05
C ALA A 2 0.38 -4.09 18.45
N LEU A 3 0.99 -2.90 18.52
CA LEU A 3 2.36 -2.73 19.00
C LEU A 3 2.52 -3.14 20.47
N ASP A 4 1.54 -2.82 21.33
CA ASP A 4 1.56 -3.21 22.75
C ASP A 4 1.43 -4.73 22.93
N ALA A 5 0.82 -5.40 21.94
CA ALA A 5 0.71 -6.86 21.88
C ALA A 5 1.95 -7.53 21.26
N GLY A 6 3.02 -6.78 20.94
CA GLY A 6 4.29 -7.32 20.46
C GLY A 6 4.49 -7.29 18.94
N ALA A 7 3.61 -6.62 18.17
CA ALA A 7 3.83 -6.46 16.73
C ALA A 7 5.11 -5.65 16.45
N SER A 8 5.93 -6.14 15.50
CA SER A 8 7.17 -5.47 15.10
C SER A 8 6.93 -4.26 14.18
N ALA A 9 5.88 -4.34 13.36
CA ALA A 9 5.41 -3.26 12.50
C ALA A 9 3.87 -3.32 12.40
N VAL A 10 3.27 -2.21 11.97
CA VAL A 10 1.83 -2.09 11.74
C VAL A 10 1.57 -1.41 10.40
N PHE A 11 0.60 -1.91 9.64
CA PHE A 11 0.13 -1.24 8.43
C PHE A 11 -0.99 -0.25 8.80
N THR A 12 -1.07 0.87 8.09
CA THR A 12 -2.28 1.70 8.11
C THR A 12 -3.45 0.96 7.44
N GLU A 13 -4.66 1.50 7.57
CA GLU A 13 -5.68 1.22 6.56
C GLU A 13 -5.22 1.67 5.17
N GLU A 14 -5.91 1.22 4.11
CA GLU A 14 -5.66 1.72 2.76
C GLU A 14 -6.06 3.19 2.68
N LEU A 15 -5.08 4.06 2.40
CA LEU A 15 -5.30 5.49 2.23
C LEU A 15 -5.03 5.91 0.78
N VAL A 16 -6.01 6.59 0.18
CA VAL A 16 -5.94 6.96 -1.24
C VAL A 16 -4.93 8.10 -1.45
N SER A 17 -3.92 7.87 -2.30
CA SER A 17 -2.79 8.80 -2.55
C SER A 17 -3.26 10.22 -2.90
N LYS A 18 -4.30 10.35 -3.72
CA LYS A 18 -4.87 11.65 -4.13
C LYS A 18 -5.44 12.46 -2.96
N ARG A 19 -6.06 11.82 -1.96
CA ARG A 19 -6.55 12.52 -0.76
C ARG A 19 -5.39 12.87 0.18
N LEU A 20 -4.45 11.94 0.34
CA LEU A 20 -3.30 12.13 1.21
C LEU A 20 -2.37 13.24 0.72
N CYS A 21 -2.11 13.35 -0.59
CA CYS A 21 -1.21 14.37 -1.13
C CYS A 21 -1.78 15.81 -1.06
N GLU A 22 -3.06 15.95 -0.69
CA GLU A 22 -3.75 17.21 -0.43
C GLU A 22 -3.88 17.51 1.08
N CYS A 23 -3.33 16.66 1.95
CA CYS A 23 -3.43 16.84 3.40
C CYS A 23 -2.52 17.98 3.90
N LYS A 24 -2.96 18.61 4.99
CA LYS A 24 -2.13 19.48 5.83
C LYS A 24 -1.52 18.65 6.96
N ARG A 25 -0.20 18.75 7.12
CA ARG A 25 0.52 18.18 8.26
C ARG A 25 0.37 19.12 9.46
N VAL A 26 -0.12 18.59 10.58
CA VAL A 26 -0.23 19.29 11.87
C VAL A 26 0.48 18.46 12.91
N GLU A 27 1.30 19.09 13.74
CA GLU A 27 2.03 18.41 14.80
C GLU A 27 1.77 19.09 16.14
N ASN A 28 1.45 18.29 17.15
CA ASN A 28 1.28 18.75 18.52
C ASN A 28 1.85 17.71 19.48
N SER A 29 2.84 18.10 20.29
CA SER A 29 3.45 17.24 21.31
C SER A 29 3.96 15.90 20.74
N GLY A 30 4.54 15.93 19.54
CA GLY A 30 5.06 14.76 18.83
C GLY A 30 4.00 13.88 18.16
N ILE A 31 2.72 14.16 18.34
CA ILE A 31 1.64 13.52 17.57
C ILE A 31 1.52 14.26 16.25
N ILE A 32 1.62 13.53 15.14
CA ILE A 32 1.54 14.06 13.79
C ILE A 32 0.19 13.64 13.18
N GLN A 33 -0.51 14.60 12.60
CA GLN A 33 -1.77 14.39 11.92
C GLN A 33 -1.72 14.91 10.50
N TYR A 34 -2.32 14.17 9.57
CA TYR A 34 -2.55 14.58 8.19
C TYR A 34 -4.04 14.79 8.00
N ILE A 35 -4.43 16.04 7.70
CA ILE A 35 -5.82 16.47 7.65
C ILE A 35 -6.18 16.87 6.22
N HIS A 36 -7.16 16.18 5.63
CA HIS A 36 -7.75 16.55 4.34
C HIS A 36 -9.06 17.28 4.59
N LYS A 37 -9.11 18.58 4.27
CA LYS A 37 -10.25 19.46 4.61
C LYS A 37 -10.50 19.46 6.12
N ASN A 38 -11.52 18.72 6.58
CA ASN A 38 -11.87 18.58 8.01
C ASN A 38 -11.72 17.13 8.51
N ASP A 39 -11.28 16.20 7.65
CA ASP A 39 -11.13 14.78 7.98
C ASP A 39 -9.66 14.50 8.35
N VAL A 40 -9.45 13.90 9.52
CA VAL A 40 -8.14 13.37 9.90
C VAL A 40 -7.92 12.05 9.15
N MET A 41 -7.00 12.05 8.20
CA MET A 41 -6.71 10.90 7.34
C MET A 41 -5.68 9.95 7.96
N LEU A 42 -4.71 10.49 8.68
CA LEU A 42 -3.66 9.71 9.33
C LEU A 42 -3.25 10.40 10.63
N THR A 43 -3.11 9.62 11.70
CA THR A 43 -2.51 10.06 12.97
C THR A 43 -1.36 9.12 13.30
N LEU A 44 -0.18 9.69 13.59
CA LEU A 44 1.02 8.97 13.99
C LEU A 44 1.46 9.47 15.36
N LYS A 45 1.38 8.60 16.37
CA LYS A 45 1.98 8.86 17.68
C LYS A 45 3.50 8.63 17.64
N PRO A 46 4.29 9.25 18.53
CA PRO A 46 5.75 9.10 18.55
C PRO A 46 6.23 7.64 18.47
N GLU A 47 5.61 6.75 19.24
CA GLU A 47 5.95 5.32 19.31
C GLU A 47 5.62 4.53 18.04
N GLN A 48 4.82 5.09 17.12
CA GLN A 48 4.37 4.46 15.89
C GLN A 48 5.21 4.87 14.67
N GLN A 49 5.83 6.04 14.68
CA GLN A 49 6.46 6.62 13.48
C GLN A 49 7.54 5.70 12.87
N SER A 50 8.32 5.01 13.70
CA SER A 50 9.36 4.07 13.23
C SER A 50 8.86 2.66 12.91
N LYS A 51 7.56 2.38 13.12
CA LYS A 51 6.96 1.03 13.00
C LYS A 51 5.75 0.98 12.08
N THR A 52 5.27 2.12 11.60
CA THR A 52 4.12 2.20 10.71
C THR A 52 4.55 2.10 9.25
N ILE A 53 3.90 1.21 8.50
CA ILE A 53 3.98 1.10 7.04
C ILE A 53 2.70 1.73 6.48
N LEU A 54 2.85 2.72 5.58
CA LEU A 54 1.73 3.39 4.95
C LEU A 54 1.25 2.59 3.74
N GLN A 55 0.03 2.03 3.80
CA GLN A 55 -0.59 1.36 2.66
C GLN A 55 -1.34 2.36 1.79
N LEU A 56 -0.93 2.46 0.53
CA LEU A 56 -1.49 3.36 -0.47
C LEU A 56 -2.46 2.62 -1.40
N GLY A 57 -3.66 3.20 -1.55
CA GLY A 57 -4.48 3.01 -2.74
C GLY A 57 -4.09 4.06 -3.77
N THR A 58 -3.56 3.66 -4.92
CA THR A 58 -3.07 4.61 -5.92
C THR A 58 -3.32 4.16 -7.35
N PHE A 59 -3.34 5.13 -8.27
CA PHE A 59 -3.60 4.95 -9.69
C PHE A 59 -2.74 5.86 -10.59
N ASP A 60 -1.91 6.74 -10.02
CA ASP A 60 -1.07 7.67 -10.80
C ASP A 60 0.25 8.00 -10.08
N VAL A 61 1.27 8.33 -10.88
CA VAL A 61 2.63 8.60 -10.40
C VAL A 61 2.71 9.90 -9.59
N GLU A 62 2.02 10.96 -10.03
CA GLU A 62 2.14 12.29 -9.45
C GLU A 62 1.63 12.31 -8.01
N SER A 63 0.41 11.79 -7.79
CA SER A 63 -0.19 11.72 -6.46
C SER A 63 0.58 10.76 -5.54
N SER A 64 1.09 9.65 -6.08
CA SER A 64 1.93 8.69 -5.34
C SER A 64 3.18 9.35 -4.78
N VAL A 65 3.99 9.95 -5.66
CA VAL A 65 5.28 10.57 -5.28
C VAL A 65 5.06 11.74 -4.34
N LYS A 66 4.07 12.60 -4.62
CA LYS A 66 3.73 13.73 -3.74
C LYS A 66 3.30 13.27 -2.35
N CYS A 67 2.46 12.23 -2.28
CA CYS A 67 2.00 11.65 -1.01
C CYS A 67 3.17 11.11 -0.19
N VAL A 68 4.02 10.27 -0.79
CA VAL A 68 5.17 9.68 -0.08
C VAL A 68 6.15 10.75 0.35
N SER A 69 6.39 11.77 -0.49
CA SER A 69 7.27 12.90 -0.13
C SER A 69 6.73 13.72 1.05
N LEU A 70 5.41 13.81 1.21
CA LEU A 70 4.74 14.53 2.31
C LEU A 70 4.77 13.75 3.64
N ILE A 71 4.77 12.42 3.59
CA ILE A 71 4.65 11.53 4.76
C ILE A 71 5.97 10.78 4.95
N GLN A 72 6.88 11.36 5.74
CA GLN A 72 8.23 10.82 5.95
C GLN A 72 8.37 10.06 7.27
N GLU A 73 7.39 10.18 8.15
CA GLU A 73 7.37 9.64 9.52
C GLU A 73 6.81 8.22 9.59
N VAL A 74 6.94 7.48 8.49
CA VAL A 74 6.63 6.06 8.36
C VAL A 74 7.90 5.29 7.98
N CYS A 75 7.97 4.01 8.34
CA CYS A 75 9.17 3.20 8.07
C CYS A 75 9.17 2.54 6.68
N GLY A 76 8.02 2.48 6.02
CA GLY A 76 7.90 1.94 4.67
C GLY A 76 6.59 2.34 4.01
N ILE A 77 6.51 2.08 2.71
CA ILE A 77 5.32 2.27 1.89
C ILE A 77 4.86 0.91 1.38
N ASP A 78 3.56 0.67 1.38
CA ASP A 78 2.94 -0.51 0.77
C ASP A 78 1.96 -0.08 -0.31
N ILE A 79 1.90 -0.83 -1.42
CA ILE A 79 0.94 -0.60 -2.50
C ILE A 79 -0.14 -1.68 -2.41
N ASN A 80 -1.40 -1.28 -2.27
CA ASN A 80 -2.52 -2.23 -2.34
C ASN A 80 -2.76 -2.62 -3.80
N LEU A 81 -2.42 -3.87 -4.14
CA LEU A 81 -2.62 -4.49 -5.44
C LEU A 81 -3.63 -5.67 -5.36
N GLY A 82 -4.32 -5.84 -4.23
CA GLY A 82 -5.23 -6.97 -4.01
C GLY A 82 -6.72 -6.60 -3.94
N CYS A 83 -7.07 -5.31 -3.90
CA CYS A 83 -8.47 -4.89 -3.74
C CYS A 83 -9.26 -5.07 -5.05
N GLY A 84 -10.19 -6.04 -5.06
CA GLY A 84 -11.15 -6.26 -6.14
C GLY A 84 -12.49 -5.53 -5.96
N MET A 85 -12.63 -4.71 -4.91
CA MET A 85 -13.88 -4.01 -4.63
C MET A 85 -14.17 -2.96 -5.71
N TRP A 86 -15.45 -2.78 -6.04
CA TRP A 86 -15.90 -1.92 -7.14
C TRP A 86 -15.39 -0.46 -7.06
N PHE A 87 -15.25 0.09 -5.85
CA PHE A 87 -14.77 1.47 -5.67
C PHE A 87 -13.28 1.60 -5.99
N SER A 88 -12.49 0.54 -5.73
CA SER A 88 -11.07 0.48 -6.05
C SER A 88 -10.87 0.33 -7.55
N THR A 89 -11.60 -0.61 -8.18
CA THR A 89 -11.48 -0.85 -9.61
C THR A 89 -11.97 0.33 -10.45
N LYS A 90 -13.04 1.01 -10.04
CA LYS A 90 -13.51 2.26 -10.68
C LYS A 90 -12.48 3.40 -10.56
N GLY A 91 -11.70 3.41 -9.49
CA GLY A 91 -10.60 4.35 -9.29
C GLY A 91 -9.30 3.96 -9.99
N GLU A 92 -9.29 2.87 -10.78
CA GLU A 92 -8.08 2.29 -11.39
C GLU A 92 -7.00 1.87 -10.37
N MET A 93 -7.42 1.47 -9.16
CA MET A 93 -6.57 1.02 -8.05
C MET A 93 -6.76 -0.48 -7.78
N GLY A 94 -5.88 -1.08 -6.98
CA GLY A 94 -6.00 -2.49 -6.60
C GLY A 94 -5.86 -3.41 -7.82
N GLN A 95 -6.80 -4.34 -8.01
CA GLN A 95 -6.75 -5.28 -9.14
C GLN A 95 -6.76 -4.56 -10.50
N ALA A 96 -7.48 -3.44 -10.64
CA ALA A 96 -7.49 -2.70 -11.90
C ALA A 96 -6.11 -2.11 -12.25
N LEU A 97 -5.28 -1.81 -11.24
CA LEU A 97 -3.89 -1.40 -11.46
C LEU A 97 -3.01 -2.59 -11.86
N VAL A 98 -3.24 -3.77 -11.28
CA VAL A 98 -2.56 -5.02 -11.66
C VAL A 98 -2.80 -5.35 -13.14
N ASP A 99 -4.03 -5.17 -13.61
CA ASP A 99 -4.40 -5.39 -15.02
C ASP A 99 -3.71 -4.40 -15.97
N ASN A 100 -3.23 -3.25 -15.46
CA ASN A 100 -2.49 -2.25 -16.22
C ASN A 100 -1.00 -2.22 -15.82
N ARG A 101 -0.24 -3.22 -16.29
CA ARG A 101 1.18 -3.44 -15.96
C ARG A 101 2.06 -2.21 -16.24
N ASP A 102 1.86 -1.52 -17.37
CA ASP A 102 2.64 -0.33 -17.73
C ASP A 102 2.46 0.81 -16.73
N LYS A 103 1.23 1.03 -16.27
CA LYS A 103 0.90 2.05 -15.27
C LYS A 103 1.50 1.67 -13.91
N LEU A 104 1.33 0.41 -13.50
CA LEU A 104 1.89 -0.11 -12.26
C LEU A 104 3.43 0.01 -12.24
N GLU A 105 4.10 -0.35 -13.32
CA GLU A 105 5.55 -0.23 -13.45
C GLU A 105 6.03 1.21 -13.25
N LYS A 106 5.39 2.18 -13.89
CA LYS A 106 5.72 3.60 -13.76
C LYS A 106 5.57 4.09 -12.32
N ILE A 107 4.51 3.66 -11.63
CA ILE A 107 4.27 4.01 -10.22
C ILE A 107 5.34 3.38 -9.32
N VAL A 108 5.59 2.08 -9.45
CA VAL A 108 6.56 1.36 -8.61
C VAL A 108 7.96 1.94 -8.80
N LYS A 109 8.42 2.14 -10.05
CA LYS A 109 9.75 2.70 -10.33
C LYS A 109 9.91 4.11 -9.75
N ALA A 110 8.88 4.94 -9.83
CA ALA A 110 8.91 6.28 -9.24
C ALA A 110 8.99 6.25 -7.71
N LEU A 111 8.28 5.31 -7.07
CA LEU A 111 8.29 5.16 -5.62
C LEU A 111 9.60 4.54 -5.09
N VAL A 112 10.15 3.54 -5.79
CA VAL A 112 11.43 2.91 -5.46
C VAL A 112 12.59 3.90 -5.56
N GLY A 113 12.48 4.92 -6.41
CA GLY A 113 13.43 6.03 -6.47
C GLY A 113 13.45 6.95 -5.24
N LEU A 114 12.53 6.77 -4.28
CA LEU A 114 12.46 7.54 -3.03
C LEU A 114 13.23 6.85 -1.90
N SER A 115 13.32 7.51 -0.74
CA SER A 115 14.15 7.07 0.40
C SER A 115 13.57 5.92 1.23
N LYS A 116 12.35 5.44 0.94
CA LYS A 116 11.62 4.47 1.76
C LYS A 116 11.55 3.11 1.07
N PRO A 117 11.67 1.99 1.81
CA PRO A 117 11.43 0.67 1.25
C PRO A 117 9.98 0.57 0.78
N ILE A 118 9.81 -0.03 -0.41
CA ILE A 118 8.50 -0.23 -1.02
C ILE A 118 8.12 -1.70 -0.90
N SER A 119 6.90 -1.94 -0.43
CA SER A 119 6.26 -3.25 -0.35
C SER A 119 4.99 -3.27 -1.20
N ALA A 120 4.49 -4.46 -1.50
CA ALA A 120 3.21 -4.62 -2.18
C ALA A 120 2.39 -5.74 -1.56
N LYS A 121 1.09 -5.48 -1.39
CA LYS A 121 0.12 -6.49 -0.99
C LYS A 121 -0.66 -6.98 -2.21
N ILE A 122 -0.54 -8.26 -2.53
CA ILE A 122 -1.18 -8.89 -3.71
C ILE A 122 -2.16 -10.00 -3.31
N ARG A 123 -2.84 -10.56 -4.32
CA ARG A 123 -3.64 -11.79 -4.28
C ARG A 123 -3.12 -12.76 -5.35
N LEU A 124 -3.52 -14.02 -5.25
CA LEU A 124 -3.23 -15.05 -6.25
C LEU A 124 -3.73 -14.62 -7.64
N GLN A 125 -2.89 -14.84 -8.67
CA GLN A 125 -3.26 -14.69 -10.08
C GLN A 125 -4.08 -15.91 -10.53
N GLN A 126 -4.36 -16.10 -11.83
CA GLN A 126 -5.24 -17.20 -12.25
C GLN A 126 -4.57 -18.57 -12.07
N THR A 127 -3.25 -18.63 -12.15
CA THR A 127 -2.45 -19.83 -11.94
C THR A 127 -1.26 -19.55 -11.01
N HIS A 128 -0.67 -20.63 -10.49
CA HIS A 128 0.55 -20.56 -9.69
C HIS A 128 1.71 -19.94 -10.48
N GLU A 129 1.89 -20.33 -11.75
CA GLU A 129 2.94 -19.80 -12.61
C GLU A 129 2.78 -18.30 -12.82
N GLU A 130 1.55 -17.83 -13.09
CA GLU A 130 1.27 -16.39 -13.22
C GLU A 130 1.54 -15.63 -11.91
N THR A 131 1.24 -16.24 -10.76
CA THR A 131 1.53 -15.67 -9.45
C THR A 131 3.04 -15.53 -9.25
N LEU A 132 3.82 -16.57 -9.57
CA LEU A 132 5.28 -16.53 -9.49
C LEU A 132 5.90 -15.49 -10.43
N GLU A 133 5.47 -15.46 -11.69
CA GLU A 133 5.94 -14.48 -12.68
C GLU A 133 5.62 -13.06 -12.22
N PHE A 134 4.43 -12.83 -11.67
CA PHE A 134 4.06 -11.53 -11.15
C PHE A 134 4.92 -11.11 -9.96
N ILE A 135 5.16 -12.02 -9.02
CA ILE A 135 6.04 -11.79 -7.86
C ILE A 135 7.47 -11.46 -8.31
N GLN A 136 8.04 -12.25 -9.23
CA GLN A 136 9.38 -12.03 -9.77
C GLN A 136 9.48 -10.69 -10.50
N TRP A 137 8.45 -10.33 -11.28
CA TRP A 137 8.39 -9.04 -11.94
C TRP A 137 8.36 -7.88 -10.93
N LEU A 138 7.53 -7.94 -9.89
CA LEU A 138 7.50 -6.92 -8.83
C LEU A 138 8.87 -6.77 -8.13
N TYR A 139 9.55 -7.86 -7.81
CA TYR A 139 10.91 -7.81 -7.26
C TYR A 139 11.91 -7.16 -8.24
N SER A 140 11.80 -7.45 -9.54
CA SER A 140 12.65 -6.83 -10.57
C SER A 140 12.48 -5.32 -10.68
N LEU A 141 11.34 -4.79 -10.23
CA LEU A 141 11.07 -3.35 -10.16
C LEU A 141 11.61 -2.69 -8.89
N GLY A 142 12.14 -3.46 -7.94
CA GLY A 142 12.73 -2.97 -6.69
C GLY A 142 11.81 -3.03 -5.46
N ILE A 143 10.65 -3.70 -5.54
CA ILE A 143 9.85 -4.01 -4.35
C ILE A 143 10.65 -4.90 -3.42
N SER A 144 10.70 -4.55 -2.14
CA SER A 144 11.53 -5.23 -1.13
C SER A 144 10.77 -6.36 -0.42
N ILE A 145 9.45 -6.22 -0.29
CA ILE A 145 8.59 -7.17 0.45
C ILE A 145 7.27 -7.34 -0.30
N ILE A 146 6.83 -8.58 -0.44
CA ILE A 146 5.50 -8.89 -0.97
C ILE A 146 4.68 -9.60 0.11
N SER A 147 3.50 -9.07 0.39
CA SER A 147 2.49 -9.72 1.22
C SER A 147 1.45 -10.39 0.31
N LEU A 148 1.47 -11.72 0.25
CA LEU A 148 0.52 -12.48 -0.55
C LEU A 148 -0.70 -12.88 0.30
N HIS A 149 -1.88 -12.48 -0.17
CA HIS A 149 -3.12 -13.09 0.30
C HIS A 149 -3.40 -14.32 -0.58
N GLY A 150 -3.33 -15.52 0.00
CA GLY A 150 -3.60 -16.82 -0.64
C GLY A 150 -5.07 -17.04 -1.05
N ARG A 151 -5.68 -16.05 -1.68
CA ARG A 151 -6.99 -16.14 -2.33
C ARG A 151 -6.91 -15.44 -3.67
N HIS A 152 -7.64 -15.95 -4.64
CA HIS A 152 -7.86 -15.26 -5.90
C HIS A 152 -8.74 -14.01 -5.71
N HIS A 153 -8.71 -13.10 -6.67
CA HIS A 153 -9.44 -11.84 -6.58
C HIS A 153 -10.98 -12.01 -6.46
N LYS A 154 -11.54 -13.11 -6.99
CA LYS A 154 -12.99 -13.40 -6.97
C LYS A 154 -13.45 -14.03 -5.66
N GLU A 155 -12.52 -14.54 -4.86
CA GLU A 155 -12.84 -15.29 -3.65
C GLU A 155 -13.08 -14.34 -2.48
N LEU A 156 -14.24 -14.51 -1.86
CA LEU A 156 -14.65 -13.76 -0.68
C LEU A 156 -14.17 -14.46 0.61
N TYR A 157 -14.45 -13.83 1.74
CA TYR A 157 -13.95 -14.25 3.06
C TYR A 157 -14.37 -15.65 3.53
N GLY A 158 -15.36 -16.27 2.87
CA GLY A 158 -15.83 -17.63 3.19
C GLY A 158 -15.07 -18.75 2.49
N VAL A 159 -14.13 -18.43 1.60
CA VAL A 159 -13.23 -19.40 0.97
C VAL A 159 -11.98 -19.50 1.83
N ASP A 160 -11.46 -20.68 2.09
CA ASP A 160 -10.20 -20.82 2.83
C ASP A 160 -9.02 -20.27 2.02
N CYS A 161 -7.95 -19.82 2.69
CA CYS A 161 -6.74 -19.46 1.97
C CYS A 161 -6.08 -20.73 1.43
N ASP A 162 -5.61 -20.68 0.19
CA ASP A 162 -4.68 -21.68 -0.32
C ASP A 162 -3.29 -21.38 0.27
N TRP A 163 -2.87 -22.23 1.21
CA TRP A 163 -1.55 -22.16 1.86
C TRP A 163 -0.52 -23.06 1.18
N ALA A 164 -0.94 -23.90 0.23
CA ALA A 164 -0.06 -24.78 -0.52
C ALA A 164 0.52 -24.10 -1.77
N GLU A 165 -0.12 -23.03 -2.23
CA GLU A 165 0.31 -22.20 -3.37
C GLU A 165 1.45 -21.22 -3.05
#